data_AF-A0A4S8MN38-F1
#
_entry.id   AF-A0A4S8MN38-F1
#
_cell.length_a   1.000
_cell.length_b   1.000
_cell.length_c   1.000
_cell.angle_alpha   90.00
_cell.angle_beta   90.00
_cell.angle_gamma   90.00
#
_symmetry.space_group_name_H-M   'P 1'
#
loop_
_entity.id
_entity.type
_entity.pdbx_description
1 polymer ?
#
loop_
_entity_poly.entity_id
_entity_poly.type
_entity_poly.pdbx_seq_one_letter_code
_entity_poly.pdbx_strand_id
1 'polypeptide(L)'
;MPSENTRKTRRFSSVLDPLSQASRPTRSKPKSSGLNLASAIDSSVKIESEGTISKTKTVSESKSQKSQNATTISKSDILIAIKPIFVDWIVSRQKTHEFRKYLLSSNVERMWIYTSSPSQTLQYIAIISQGKKPGEIDSSDSGIGNDEFNQGVHGCSGPSGYAYEIKELYELHEPLKLKDMQRRYAVTFPQRFVYLPKKMQEDFVLEDLKRVF
;
A
#
# COMPACT_ATOMS: atom_id res chain seq x y z
N MET A 1 33.30 -64.51 -36.48
CA MET A 1 33.39 -65.01 -35.09
C MET A 1 34.80 -64.72 -34.60
N PRO A 2 34.94 -63.79 -33.64
CA PRO A 2 35.12 -64.24 -32.27
C PRO A 2 34.26 -63.49 -31.25
N SER A 3 34.04 -64.19 -30.16
CA SER A 3 33.34 -63.85 -28.93
C SER A 3 34.26 -63.16 -27.91
N GLU A 4 33.62 -62.71 -26.82
CA GLU A 4 34.18 -62.20 -25.55
C GLU A 4 34.38 -60.68 -25.47
N ASN A 5 33.54 -60.01 -24.67
CA ASN A 5 34.04 -59.64 -23.35
C ASN A 5 32.92 -59.40 -22.32
N THR A 6 33.23 -59.87 -21.12
CA THR A 6 32.42 -60.05 -19.92
C THR A 6 32.03 -58.76 -19.19
N ARG A 7 30.82 -58.80 -18.63
CA ARG A 7 30.29 -57.87 -17.59
C ARG A 7 31.17 -57.85 -16.34
N LYS A 8 31.37 -56.67 -15.76
CA LYS A 8 31.61 -56.53 -14.32
C LYS A 8 30.77 -55.39 -13.74
N THR A 9 29.72 -55.80 -13.05
CA THR A 9 28.81 -54.99 -12.26
C THR A 9 29.48 -54.56 -10.96
N ARG A 10 29.35 -53.29 -10.58
CA ARG A 10 29.56 -52.82 -9.21
C ARG A 10 28.24 -52.26 -8.69
N ARG A 11 27.69 -52.95 -7.69
CA ARG A 11 26.53 -52.56 -6.89
C ARG A 11 26.90 -51.34 -6.05
N PHE A 12 26.09 -50.29 -6.12
CA PHE A 12 25.96 -49.31 -5.04
C PHE A 12 24.65 -49.58 -4.32
N SER A 13 24.77 -49.83 -3.02
CA SER A 13 23.69 -50.10 -2.07
C SER A 13 22.93 -48.82 -1.77
N SER A 14 21.66 -48.77 -2.17
CA SER A 14 20.65 -47.83 -1.70
C SER A 14 20.17 -48.26 -0.31
N VAL A 15 20.44 -47.45 0.72
CA VAL A 15 19.77 -47.57 2.02
C VAL A 15 18.55 -46.66 1.99
N LEU A 16 17.39 -47.29 2.18
CA LEU A 16 16.07 -46.70 2.37
C LEU A 16 15.92 -46.30 3.85
N ASP A 17 15.54 -45.06 4.12
CA ASP A 17 15.02 -44.65 5.43
C ASP A 17 13.48 -44.60 5.41
N PRO A 18 12.78 -45.29 6.34
CA PRO A 18 11.32 -45.27 6.43
C PRO A 18 10.79 -44.21 7.41
N LEU A 19 9.65 -43.63 7.01
CA LEU A 19 8.76 -42.77 7.79
C LEU A 19 8.38 -43.35 9.16
N SER A 20 8.32 -42.50 10.20
CA SER A 20 7.29 -42.64 11.24
C SER A 20 6.98 -41.32 11.95
N GLN A 21 5.71 -41.22 12.32
CA GLN A 21 4.90 -40.04 12.58
C GLN A 21 5.07 -39.53 14.02
N ALA A 22 5.05 -38.21 14.20
CA ALA A 22 4.87 -37.59 15.52
C ALA A 22 3.69 -36.60 15.48
N SER A 23 2.73 -36.89 16.37
CA SER A 23 1.42 -36.29 16.52
C SER A 23 1.46 -34.82 16.97
N ARG A 24 0.57 -34.00 16.39
CA ARG A 24 0.31 -32.61 16.80
C ARG A 24 -0.50 -32.56 18.12
N PRO A 25 -0.14 -31.71 19.08
CA PRO A 25 -1.05 -31.37 20.18
C PRO A 25 -2.09 -30.33 19.71
N THR A 26 -3.36 -30.63 19.96
CA THR A 26 -4.50 -29.74 19.76
C THR A 26 -4.55 -28.72 20.90
N ARG A 27 -4.57 -27.42 20.56
CA ARG A 27 -4.77 -26.33 21.53
C ARG A 27 -6.25 -25.93 21.55
N SER A 28 -6.87 -26.14 22.70
CA SER A 28 -8.22 -25.73 23.07
C SER A 28 -8.36 -24.20 23.13
N LYS A 29 -9.51 -23.68 22.69
CA LYS A 29 -9.98 -22.31 22.97
C LYS A 29 -11.00 -22.36 24.11
N PRO A 30 -10.92 -21.48 25.12
CA PRO A 30 -11.96 -21.34 26.11
C PRO A 30 -13.13 -20.49 25.61
N LYS A 31 -14.29 -20.79 26.20
CA LYS A 31 -15.61 -20.17 26.02
C LYS A 31 -15.64 -18.74 26.60
N SER A 32 -16.46 -17.88 26.00
CA SER A 32 -17.17 -16.83 26.75
C SER A 32 -18.60 -16.70 26.22
N SER A 33 -19.53 -17.34 26.94
CA SER A 33 -20.87 -16.81 27.25
C SER A 33 -20.72 -15.37 27.75
N GLY A 34 -21.54 -14.38 27.45
CA GLY A 34 -22.96 -14.32 27.10
C GLY A 34 -23.48 -13.07 27.83
N LEU A 35 -24.43 -12.35 27.24
CA LEU A 35 -25.57 -11.66 27.88
C LEU A 35 -26.20 -10.67 26.90
N ASN A 36 -27.45 -10.95 26.59
CA ASN A 36 -28.43 -10.04 26.00
C ASN A 36 -28.78 -8.93 27.01
N LEU A 37 -29.12 -7.75 26.50
CA LEU A 37 -30.24 -7.00 27.08
C LEU A 37 -30.90 -6.12 26.02
N ALA A 38 -32.12 -6.53 25.64
CA ALA A 38 -33.10 -5.67 25.01
C ALA A 38 -33.89 -4.93 26.09
N SER A 39 -34.32 -3.71 25.81
CA SER A 39 -35.72 -3.24 25.92
C SER A 39 -35.86 -1.79 26.39
N ALA A 40 -36.80 -1.13 25.70
CA ALA A 40 -37.79 -0.17 26.18
C ALA A 40 -37.34 1.12 26.89
N ILE A 41 -37.67 2.25 26.25
CA ILE A 41 -38.49 3.28 26.88
C ILE A 41 -39.43 3.90 25.84
N ASP A 42 -40.70 3.60 26.02
CA ASP A 42 -41.87 4.39 25.61
C ASP A 42 -42.02 5.57 26.58
N SER A 43 -42.41 6.75 26.08
CA SER A 43 -43.40 7.62 26.72
C SER A 43 -43.65 8.87 25.88
N SER A 44 -44.89 8.93 25.39
CA SER A 44 -45.56 10.10 24.84
C SER A 44 -45.63 11.26 25.83
N VAL A 45 -45.46 12.51 25.34
CA VAL A 45 -46.13 13.69 25.89
C VAL A 45 -46.64 14.55 24.74
N LYS A 46 -47.98 14.63 24.63
CA LYS A 46 -48.74 15.65 23.91
C LYS A 46 -48.93 16.86 24.82
N ILE A 47 -48.69 18.07 24.33
CA ILE A 47 -49.46 19.27 24.71
C ILE A 47 -49.68 20.11 23.45
N GLU A 48 -50.94 20.48 23.21
CA GLU A 48 -51.46 21.31 22.13
C GLU A 48 -51.60 22.80 22.55
N SER A 49 -51.95 23.62 21.57
CA SER A 49 -52.48 25.00 21.59
C SER A 49 -51.47 26.14 21.57
N GLU A 50 -51.66 27.28 20.91
CA GLU A 50 -52.50 27.79 19.80
C GLU A 50 -51.87 29.16 19.45
N GLY A 51 -51.92 29.66 18.21
CA GLY A 51 -51.46 31.05 17.95
C GLY A 51 -51.06 31.43 16.51
N THR A 52 -52.04 31.54 15.63
CA THR A 52 -52.26 32.52 14.55
C THR A 52 -51.08 33.35 13.96
N ILE A 53 -50.81 33.08 12.67
CA ILE A 53 -50.54 33.98 11.51
C ILE A 53 -49.58 35.18 11.67
N SER A 54 -48.51 35.19 10.87
CA SER A 54 -48.21 36.29 9.91
C SER A 54 -47.11 35.95 8.90
N LYS A 55 -47.47 36.02 7.61
CA LYS A 55 -46.56 36.08 6.47
C LYS A 55 -45.80 37.40 6.51
N THR A 56 -44.47 37.36 6.48
CA THR A 56 -43.69 38.37 5.76
C THR A 56 -42.49 37.72 5.09
N LYS A 57 -42.36 38.06 3.81
CA LYS A 57 -41.36 37.61 2.86
C LYS A 57 -40.19 38.59 2.98
N THR A 58 -39.04 38.12 3.42
CA THR A 58 -37.80 38.90 3.32
C THR A 58 -36.68 37.96 2.89
N VAL A 59 -36.44 37.97 1.59
CA VAL A 59 -35.24 37.43 0.95
C VAL A 59 -34.07 38.20 1.52
N SER A 60 -33.28 37.57 2.37
CA SER A 60 -31.95 38.06 2.74
C SER A 60 -30.94 37.12 2.10
N GLU A 61 -30.32 37.64 1.03
CA GLU A 61 -29.12 37.07 0.42
C GLU A 61 -27.98 37.11 1.44
N SER A 62 -27.84 36.07 2.23
CA SER A 62 -26.57 35.72 2.86
C SER A 62 -25.76 34.92 1.84
N LYS A 63 -25.05 35.63 0.98
CA LYS A 63 -23.92 35.08 0.21
C LYS A 63 -22.86 34.63 1.21
N SER A 64 -22.99 33.41 1.70
CA SER A 64 -21.92 32.66 2.33
C SER A 64 -20.81 32.54 1.31
N GLN A 65 -19.78 33.38 1.44
CA GLN A 65 -18.53 33.27 0.70
C GLN A 65 -17.88 31.93 1.07
N LYS A 66 -18.28 30.90 0.35
CA LYS A 66 -17.64 29.59 0.35
C LYS A 66 -16.23 29.79 -0.17
N SER A 67 -15.26 29.74 0.74
CA SER A 67 -13.82 29.69 0.50
C SER A 67 -13.50 28.85 -0.74
N GLN A 68 -13.25 29.52 -1.86
CA GLN A 68 -12.83 28.89 -3.09
C GLN A 68 -11.31 28.68 -3.05
N ASN A 69 -10.89 27.61 -2.38
CA ASN A 69 -9.61 26.96 -2.66
C ASN A 69 -9.91 25.50 -2.97
N ALA A 70 -10.58 25.27 -4.10
CA ALA A 70 -10.67 23.93 -4.67
C ALA A 70 -9.23 23.53 -5.02
N THR A 71 -8.64 22.70 -4.16
CA THR A 71 -7.29 22.18 -4.36
C THR A 71 -7.33 21.32 -5.62
N THR A 72 -6.80 21.83 -6.72
CA THR A 72 -6.69 21.05 -7.97
C THR A 72 -5.79 19.85 -7.70
N ILE A 73 -6.35 18.64 -7.83
CA ILE A 73 -5.62 17.38 -7.64
C ILE A 73 -5.08 16.95 -9.00
N SER A 74 -3.76 16.83 -9.14
CA SER A 74 -3.18 16.17 -10.30
C SER A 74 -3.23 14.64 -10.09
N LYS A 75 -3.37 13.88 -11.18
CA LYS A 75 -3.41 12.41 -11.11
C LYS A 75 -2.06 11.75 -11.42
N SER A 76 -0.99 12.52 -11.49
CA SER A 76 0.37 12.04 -11.77
C SER A 76 1.12 11.57 -10.53
N ASP A 77 0.74 12.08 -9.36
CA ASP A 77 1.49 11.90 -8.13
C ASP A 77 0.62 11.28 -7.05
N ILE A 78 1.13 10.20 -6.45
CA ILE A 78 0.46 9.52 -5.36
C ILE A 78 1.34 9.44 -4.12
N LEU A 79 0.74 9.61 -2.95
CA LEU A 79 1.34 9.28 -1.67
C LEU A 79 1.06 7.82 -1.33
N ILE A 80 2.09 7.07 -0.96
CA ILE A 80 1.99 5.70 -0.45
C ILE A 80 2.74 5.54 0.87
N ALA A 81 2.30 4.61 1.70
CA ALA A 81 3.03 4.22 2.91
C ALA A 81 3.85 2.95 2.65
N ILE A 82 5.12 2.95 3.06
CA ILE A 82 6.04 1.82 2.98
C ILE A 82 6.65 1.56 4.37
N LYS A 83 6.95 0.30 4.70
CA LYS A 83 7.67 -0.07 5.94
C LYS A 83 9.15 0.25 5.83
N PRO A 84 9.82 0.71 6.92
CA PRO A 84 11.24 1.07 6.89
C PRO A 84 12.14 0.04 6.19
N ILE A 85 12.00 -1.25 6.52
CA ILE A 85 12.79 -2.33 5.89
C ILE A 85 12.71 -2.35 4.36
N PHE A 86 11.55 -2.05 3.78
CA PHE A 86 11.39 -2.03 2.32
C PHE A 86 11.92 -0.71 1.72
N VAL A 87 11.86 0.39 2.48
CA VAL A 87 12.50 1.65 2.08
C VAL A 87 14.02 1.45 2.02
N ASP A 88 14.62 0.78 3.00
CA ASP A 88 16.06 0.49 3.02
C ASP A 88 16.48 -0.35 1.79
N TRP A 89 15.67 -1.34 1.40
CA TRP A 89 15.91 -2.12 0.19
C TRP A 89 15.76 -1.30 -1.09
N ILE A 90 14.82 -0.35 -1.13
CA ILE A 90 14.66 0.55 -2.28
C ILE A 90 15.87 1.48 -2.38
N VAL A 91 16.28 2.12 -1.28
CA VAL A 91 17.42 3.05 -1.23
C VAL A 91 18.72 2.34 -1.61
N SER A 92 18.92 1.10 -1.16
CA SER A 92 20.09 0.28 -1.53
C SER A 92 19.98 -0.41 -2.89
N ARG A 93 18.93 -0.11 -3.69
CA ARG A 93 18.64 -0.74 -4.99
C ARG A 93 18.43 -2.26 -4.97
N GLN A 94 18.36 -2.88 -3.80
CA GLN A 94 18.04 -4.31 -3.66
C GLN A 94 16.59 -4.62 -4.06
N LYS A 95 15.67 -3.68 -3.79
CA LYS A 95 14.28 -3.75 -4.26
C LYS A 95 14.10 -2.77 -5.42
N THR A 96 14.04 -3.30 -6.63
CA THR A 96 13.92 -2.50 -7.87
C THR A 96 12.48 -2.21 -8.25
N HIS A 97 11.52 -2.97 -7.74
CA HIS A 97 10.09 -2.83 -8.04
C HIS A 97 9.25 -2.66 -6.78
N GLU A 98 8.26 -1.77 -6.79
CA GLU A 98 7.19 -1.72 -5.81
C GLU A 98 6.00 -2.58 -6.27
N PHE A 99 5.47 -3.42 -5.38
CA PHE A 99 4.40 -4.37 -5.72
C PHE A 99 3.06 -3.93 -5.13
N ARG A 100 1.98 -4.01 -5.92
CA ARG A 100 0.62 -3.68 -5.49
C ARG A 100 -0.39 -4.70 -6.00
N LYS A 101 -1.46 -4.89 -5.22
CA LYS A 101 -2.59 -5.76 -5.61
C LYS A 101 -3.49 -5.15 -6.68
N TYR A 102 -3.35 -3.86 -6.96
CA TYR A 102 -4.22 -3.10 -7.85
C TYR A 102 -3.39 -2.30 -8.85
N LEU A 103 -3.97 -2.11 -10.03
CA LEU A 103 -3.40 -1.28 -11.08
C LEU A 103 -3.63 0.21 -10.74
N LEU A 104 -2.56 0.98 -10.72
CA LEU A 104 -2.58 2.43 -10.73
C LEU A 104 -3.06 2.97 -12.08
N SER A 105 -3.63 4.18 -12.08
CA SER A 105 -3.96 4.86 -13.33
C SER A 105 -2.69 5.04 -14.16
N SER A 106 -2.81 4.92 -15.48
CA SER A 106 -1.70 5.11 -16.43
C SER A 106 -1.04 6.50 -16.33
N ASN A 107 -1.77 7.47 -15.77
CA ASN A 107 -1.28 8.83 -15.60
C ASN A 107 -0.35 8.96 -14.39
N VAL A 108 -0.27 7.97 -13.50
CA VAL A 108 0.60 8.02 -12.32
C VAL A 108 2.05 7.80 -12.76
N GLU A 109 2.89 8.78 -12.47
CA GLU A 109 4.30 8.82 -12.84
C GLU A 109 5.22 8.76 -11.62
N ARG A 110 4.72 9.23 -10.46
CA ARG A 110 5.53 9.39 -9.24
C ARG A 110 4.85 8.81 -8.01
N MET A 111 5.63 8.09 -7.20
CA MET A 111 5.26 7.62 -5.87
C MET A 111 6.02 8.42 -4.81
N TRP A 112 5.28 9.15 -3.99
CA TRP A 112 5.78 9.83 -2.82
C TRP A 112 5.71 8.86 -1.63
N ILE A 113 6.86 8.55 -1.06
CA ILE A 113 7.04 7.46 -0.10
C ILE A 113 7.02 8.03 1.32
N TYR A 114 5.92 7.76 2.00
CA TYR A 114 5.80 7.92 3.44
C TYR A 114 6.35 6.68 4.15
N THR A 115 7.47 6.84 4.84
CA THR A 115 8.02 5.80 5.71
C THR A 115 7.17 5.70 6.96
N SER A 116 6.57 4.53 7.19
CA SER A 116 5.75 4.25 8.37
C SER A 116 6.58 4.20 9.67
N SER A 117 6.00 3.72 10.77
CA SER A 117 6.66 3.67 12.08
C SER A 117 8.04 2.99 12.01
N PRO A 118 9.09 3.53 12.65
CA PRO A 118 9.07 4.66 13.60
C PRO A 118 9.19 6.05 12.98
N SER A 119 9.63 6.18 11.73
CA SER A 119 9.98 7.48 11.14
C SER A 119 8.77 8.39 10.92
N GLN A 120 7.65 7.84 10.43
CA GLN A 120 6.38 8.56 10.26
C GLN A 120 6.49 9.88 9.46
N THR A 121 7.25 9.83 8.37
CA THR A 121 7.57 11.00 7.52
C THR A 121 7.58 10.61 6.06
N LEU A 122 7.16 11.54 5.20
CA LEU A 122 7.50 11.54 3.79
C LEU A 122 9.00 11.81 3.63
N GLN A 123 9.71 10.92 2.95
CA GLN A 123 11.18 10.98 2.81
C GLN A 123 11.64 10.94 1.36
N TYR A 124 10.93 10.20 0.51
CA TYR A 124 11.39 9.95 -0.85
C TYR A 124 10.30 10.23 -1.90
N ILE A 125 10.73 10.56 -3.10
CA ILE A 125 9.91 10.61 -4.31
C ILE A 125 10.55 9.67 -5.33
N ALA A 126 9.80 8.68 -5.79
CA ALA A 126 10.22 7.72 -6.78
C ALA A 126 9.54 8.01 -8.13
N ILE A 127 10.32 8.06 -9.21
CA ILE A 127 9.78 8.00 -10.58
C ILE A 127 9.61 6.54 -10.97
N ILE A 128 8.43 6.19 -11.47
CA ILE A 128 8.06 4.78 -11.71
C ILE A 128 7.77 4.45 -13.17
N SER A 129 7.81 3.15 -13.51
CA SER A 129 7.24 2.63 -14.76
C SER A 129 5.71 2.57 -14.71
N GLN A 130 5.11 2.24 -15.86
CA GLN A 130 3.76 1.68 -15.90
C GLN A 130 3.71 0.33 -15.18
N GLY A 131 2.49 -0.09 -14.79
CA GLY A 131 2.29 -1.34 -14.07
C GLY A 131 2.57 -2.57 -14.94
N LYS A 132 3.48 -3.43 -14.48
CA LYS A 132 3.84 -4.72 -15.06
C LYS A 132 3.04 -5.85 -14.39
N LYS A 133 2.63 -6.87 -15.13
CA LYS A 133 2.00 -8.11 -14.66
C LYS A 133 3.03 -9.20 -14.41
N PRO A 134 2.68 -10.28 -13.70
CA PRO A 134 3.55 -11.45 -13.58
C PRO A 134 4.07 -11.93 -14.94
N GLY A 135 5.38 -12.08 -15.07
CA GLY A 135 6.08 -12.48 -16.30
C GLY A 135 6.59 -11.31 -17.14
N GLU A 136 6.26 -10.07 -16.79
CA GLU A 136 6.68 -8.86 -17.54
C GLU A 136 7.90 -8.16 -16.92
N ILE A 137 8.41 -8.60 -15.76
CA ILE A 137 9.69 -8.10 -15.23
C ILE A 137 10.83 -8.83 -15.97
N ASP A 138 11.83 -8.07 -16.43
CA ASP A 138 13.01 -8.62 -17.10
C ASP A 138 13.73 -9.64 -16.22
N SER A 139 14.03 -10.82 -16.75
CA SER A 139 14.71 -11.89 -16.01
C SER A 139 16.15 -11.56 -15.61
N SER A 140 16.75 -10.52 -16.18
CA SER A 140 18.06 -10.00 -15.77
C SER A 140 17.97 -9.06 -14.55
N ASP A 141 16.79 -8.56 -14.18
CA ASP A 141 16.60 -7.73 -12.99
C ASP A 141 16.46 -8.61 -11.73
N SER A 142 17.57 -8.75 -11.02
CA SER A 142 17.69 -9.55 -9.79
C SER A 142 17.15 -8.87 -8.52
N GLY A 143 16.24 -7.90 -8.65
CA GLY A 143 15.61 -7.24 -7.51
C GLY A 143 14.82 -8.20 -6.62
N ILE A 144 14.84 -7.96 -5.31
CA ILE A 144 14.16 -8.79 -4.31
C ILE A 144 12.66 -8.88 -4.61
N GLY A 145 12.18 -10.11 -4.80
CA GLY A 145 10.77 -10.42 -5.04
C GLY A 145 10.37 -10.47 -6.51
N ASN A 146 11.27 -10.16 -7.46
CA ASN A 146 10.96 -10.13 -8.89
C ASN A 146 10.67 -11.53 -9.45
N ASP A 147 11.49 -12.52 -9.09
CA ASP A 147 11.32 -13.90 -9.54
C ASP A 147 10.02 -14.50 -8.99
N GLU A 148 9.75 -14.30 -7.71
CA GLU A 148 8.50 -14.72 -7.08
C GLU A 148 7.28 -14.04 -7.73
N PHE A 149 7.40 -12.73 -8.02
CA PHE A 149 6.37 -11.99 -8.76
C PHE A 149 6.10 -12.57 -10.14
N ASN A 150 7.15 -12.81 -10.92
CA ASN A 150 7.01 -13.35 -12.25
C ASN A 150 6.43 -14.78 -12.27
N GLN A 151 6.75 -15.58 -11.27
CA GLN A 151 6.18 -16.92 -11.09
C GLN A 151 4.72 -16.89 -10.58
N GLY A 152 4.19 -15.71 -10.24
CA GLY A 152 2.87 -15.56 -9.63
C GLY A 152 2.78 -16.12 -8.21
N VAL A 153 3.93 -16.36 -7.58
CA VAL A 153 4.04 -16.88 -6.21
C VAL A 153 4.22 -15.68 -5.29
N HIS A 154 3.27 -15.40 -4.41
CA HIS A 154 3.46 -14.34 -3.43
C HIS A 154 3.06 -14.78 -2.03
N GLY A 155 3.95 -14.47 -1.09
CA GLY A 155 3.91 -14.88 0.32
C GLY A 155 2.72 -14.35 1.13
N CYS A 156 2.93 -14.14 2.43
CA CYS A 156 1.90 -14.03 3.49
C CYS A 156 0.77 -13.00 3.31
N SER A 157 0.77 -12.22 2.22
CA SER A 157 -0.26 -11.22 1.90
C SER A 157 -1.09 -11.58 0.64
N GLY A 158 -0.83 -12.70 -0.03
CA GLY A 158 -1.46 -13.09 -1.30
C GLY A 158 -0.79 -12.47 -2.54
N PRO A 159 -1.22 -12.86 -3.76
CA PRO A 159 -0.66 -12.38 -5.02
C PRO A 159 -0.73 -10.86 -5.15
N SER A 160 0.44 -10.23 -5.29
CA SER A 160 0.53 -8.89 -5.87
C SER A 160 0.14 -9.01 -7.35
N GLY A 161 -0.71 -8.09 -7.82
CA GLY A 161 -1.20 -8.13 -9.20
C GLY A 161 -0.31 -7.37 -10.17
N TYR A 162 0.44 -6.38 -9.66
CA TYR A 162 1.18 -5.43 -10.46
C TYR A 162 2.51 -5.04 -9.79
N ALA A 163 3.53 -4.82 -10.63
CA ALA A 163 4.85 -4.33 -10.24
C ALA A 163 5.15 -2.99 -10.93
N TYR A 164 5.80 -2.08 -10.20
CA TYR A 164 6.20 -0.77 -10.69
C TYR A 164 7.70 -0.62 -10.50
N GLU A 165 8.43 -0.56 -11.61
CA GLU A 165 9.88 -0.34 -11.58
C GLU A 165 10.17 1.04 -11.01
N ILE A 166 11.09 1.12 -10.06
CA ILE A 166 11.57 2.36 -9.47
C ILE A 166 12.77 2.82 -10.30
N LYS A 167 12.51 3.72 -11.25
CA LYS A 167 13.51 4.18 -12.22
C LYS A 167 14.50 5.13 -11.56
N GLU A 168 13.98 6.07 -10.79
CA GLU A 168 14.75 7.11 -10.10
C GLU A 168 14.20 7.29 -8.69
N LEU A 169 15.08 7.70 -7.76
CA LEU A 169 14.72 7.95 -6.38
C LEU A 169 15.35 9.25 -5.89
N TYR A 170 14.52 10.12 -5.36
CA TYR A 170 14.90 11.42 -4.80
C TYR A 170 14.60 11.45 -3.31
N GLU A 171 15.52 12.00 -2.53
CA GLU A 171 15.42 12.16 -1.08
C GLU A 171 15.15 13.62 -0.73
N LEU A 172 14.17 13.85 0.14
CA LEU A 172 13.90 15.18 0.70
C LEU A 172 15.02 15.57 1.66
N HIS A 173 15.51 16.81 1.55
CA HIS A 173 16.49 17.37 2.51
C HIS A 173 15.95 17.36 3.95
N GLU A 174 14.67 17.68 4.09
CA GLU A 174 13.96 17.65 5.37
C GLU A 174 12.73 16.72 5.27
N PRO A 175 12.72 15.59 6.00
CA PRO A 175 11.57 14.69 6.03
C PRO A 175 10.30 15.40 6.52
N LEU A 176 9.21 15.25 5.77
CA LEU A 176 7.96 15.95 6.06
C LEU A 176 7.01 15.06 6.88
N LYS A 177 6.61 15.51 8.07
CA LYS A 177 5.69 14.75 8.94
C LYS A 177 4.26 14.77 8.41
N LEU A 178 3.50 13.72 8.75
CA LEU A 178 2.08 13.61 8.36
C LEU A 178 1.24 14.81 8.83
N LYS A 179 1.46 15.32 10.04
CA LYS A 179 0.74 16.49 10.57
C LYS A 179 0.97 17.75 9.73
N ASP A 180 2.18 17.90 9.19
CA ASP A 180 2.53 19.04 8.34
C ASP A 180 1.93 18.88 6.94
N MET A 181 1.87 17.66 6.40
CA MET A 181 1.15 17.37 5.16
C MET A 181 -0.36 17.66 5.30
N GLN A 182 -0.97 17.23 6.40
CA GLN A 182 -2.38 17.48 6.72
C GLN A 182 -2.65 18.98 6.83
N ARG A 183 -1.82 19.71 7.58
CA ARG A 183 -2.00 21.15 7.83
C ARG A 183 -1.79 21.99 6.58
N ARG A 184 -0.75 21.71 5.79
CA ARG A 184 -0.37 22.55 4.64
C ARG A 184 -1.11 22.20 3.35
N TYR A 185 -1.48 20.93 3.18
CA TYR A 185 -1.98 20.41 1.90
C TYR A 185 -3.28 19.60 2.02
N ALA A 186 -3.85 19.45 3.23
CA ALA A 186 -5.03 18.61 3.47
C ALA A 186 -4.84 17.14 3.04
N VAL A 187 -3.59 16.66 3.00
CA VAL A 187 -3.25 15.27 2.65
C VAL A 187 -3.37 14.37 3.88
N THR A 188 -4.09 13.26 3.75
CA THR A 188 -4.28 12.27 4.82
C THR A 188 -3.35 11.07 4.69
N PHE A 189 -3.29 10.23 5.72
CA PHE A 189 -2.49 9.01 5.69
C PHE A 189 -3.02 8.04 4.62
N PRO A 190 -2.16 7.49 3.74
CA PRO A 190 -2.61 6.60 2.68
C PRO A 190 -2.92 5.19 3.23
N GLN A 191 -4.19 4.79 3.16
CA GLN A 191 -4.59 3.38 3.39
C GLN A 191 -4.23 2.48 2.20
N ARG A 192 -4.33 3.04 0.98
CA ARG A 192 -3.88 2.42 -0.27
C ARG A 192 -2.86 3.34 -0.94
N PHE A 193 -3.37 4.47 -1.42
CA PHE A 193 -2.63 5.63 -1.89
C PHE A 193 -3.55 6.85 -1.83
N VAL A 194 -2.98 8.06 -1.94
CA VAL A 194 -3.74 9.32 -2.03
C VAL A 194 -3.15 10.13 -3.18
N TYR A 195 -3.99 10.67 -4.07
CA TYR A 195 -3.48 11.61 -5.09
C TYR A 195 -3.06 12.92 -4.43
N LEU A 196 -1.91 13.44 -4.84
CA LEU A 196 -1.38 14.65 -4.23
C LEU A 196 -2.00 15.92 -4.83
N PRO A 197 -2.27 16.93 -3.98
CA PRO A 197 -2.53 18.30 -4.41
C PRO A 197 -1.46 18.85 -5.35
N LYS A 198 -1.86 19.60 -6.38
CA LYS A 198 -0.93 20.30 -7.27
C LYS A 198 0.01 21.23 -6.50
N LYS A 199 -0.52 21.95 -5.51
CA LYS A 199 0.27 22.82 -4.62
C LYS A 199 1.43 22.07 -3.94
N MET A 200 1.21 20.84 -3.49
CA MET A 200 2.26 20.06 -2.85
C MET A 200 3.33 19.65 -3.88
N GLN A 201 2.95 19.35 -5.11
CA GLN A 201 3.91 19.02 -6.17
C GLN A 201 4.75 20.23 -6.58
N GLU A 202 4.17 21.43 -6.56
CA GLU A 202 4.86 22.69 -6.86
C GLU A 202 5.86 23.09 -5.76
N ASP A 203 5.57 22.74 -4.49
CA ASP A 203 6.46 23.03 -3.35
C ASP A 203 7.69 22.12 -3.26
N PHE A 204 7.72 20.99 -4.00
CA PHE A 204 8.85 20.05 -4.02
C PHE A 204 9.28 19.76 -5.46
N VAL A 205 10.20 20.58 -5.95
CA VAL A 205 10.82 20.45 -7.28
C VAL A 205 11.91 19.37 -7.22
N LEU A 206 11.88 18.39 -8.12
CA LEU A 206 12.77 17.21 -8.07
C LEU A 206 14.24 17.59 -8.21
N GLU A 207 14.53 18.61 -9.02
CA GLU A 207 15.86 19.13 -9.31
C GLU A 207 16.54 19.69 -8.05
N ASP A 208 15.75 20.14 -7.07
CA ASP A 208 16.25 20.65 -5.80
C ASP A 208 16.50 19.53 -4.78
N LEU A 209 16.01 18.31 -5.03
CA LEU A 209 16.14 17.18 -4.10
C LEU A 209 17.43 16.41 -4.32
N LYS A 210 17.86 15.68 -3.28
CA LYS A 210 19.03 14.81 -3.39
C LYS A 210 18.65 13.57 -4.19
N ARG A 211 19.17 13.46 -5.42
CA ARG A 211 19.06 12.22 -6.21
C ARG A 211 19.87 11.10 -5.57
N VAL A 212 19.22 9.98 -5.27
CA VAL A 212 19.83 8.76 -4.76
C VAL A 212 20.34 7.90 -5.91
N PHE A 213 19.53 7.75 -6.95
CA PHE A 213 19.87 7.12 -8.23
C PHE A 213 18.93 7.59 -9.34
#